data_AF-A0A926C4X4-F1
#
_entry.id   AF-A0A926C4X4-F1
#
_cell.length_a   1.000
_cell.length_b   1.000
_cell.length_c   1.000
_cell.angle_alpha   90.00
_cell.angle_beta   90.00
_cell.angle_gamma   90.00
#
_symmetry.space_group_name_H-M   'P 1'
#
loop_
_entity.id
_entity.type
_entity.pdbx_description
1 polymer ?
#
loop_
_entity_poly.entity_id
_entity_poly.type
_entity_poly.pdbx_seq_one_letter_code
_entity_poly.pdbx_strand_id
1 'polypeptide(L)' 'NALTAHLVLQPGLTHTEERTLKREIRHRLEHLNISHVTLEIDADAGDCQDGDC' A
#
# COMPACT_ATOMS: atom_id res chain seq x y z
N ASN A 1 5.60 3.50 -18.28
CA ASN A 1 4.32 3.30 -17.57
C ASN A 1 4.50 3.63 -16.10
N ALA A 2 3.75 4.61 -15.61
CA ALA A 2 3.71 4.95 -14.19
C ALA A 2 2.35 4.54 -13.64
N LEU A 3 2.34 3.85 -12.50
CA LEU A 3 1.12 3.38 -11.84
C LEU A 3 1.11 3.90 -10.41
N THR A 4 0.08 4.65 -10.06
CA THR A 4 -0.19 5.04 -8.69
C THR A 4 -1.33 4.16 -8.20
N ALA A 5 -1.10 3.43 -7.11
CA ALA A 5 -2.11 2.58 -6.49
C ALA A 5 -2.22 2.89 -5.00
N HIS A 6 -3.45 3.07 -4.55
CA HIS A 6 -3.79 3.14 -3.14
C HIS A 6 -4.12 1.74 -2.65
N LEU A 7 -3.42 1.28 -1.62
CA LEU A 7 -3.60 -0.01 -0.99
C LEU A 7 -4.08 0.21 0.43
N VAL A 8 -5.32 -0.20 0.70
CA VAL A 8 -5.86 -0.24 2.05
C VAL A 8 -5.49 -1.59 2.66
N LEU A 9 -4.75 -1.56 3.77
CA LEU A 9 -4.34 -2.76 4.49
C LEU A 9 -5.19 -2.96 5.73
N GLN A 10 -5.54 -4.22 6.00
CA GLN A 10 -6.29 -4.57 7.19
C GLN A 10 -5.53 -4.20 8.47
N PRO A 11 -6.24 -3.78 9.54
CA PRO A 11 -5.60 -3.50 10.81
C PRO A 11 -5.08 -4.81 11.41
N GLY A 12 -3.85 -4.79 11.93
CA GLY A 12 -3.21 -5.96 12.55
C GLY A 12 -2.02 -6.53 11.77
N LEU A 13 -1.69 -5.97 10.61
CA LEU A 13 -0.42 -6.26 9.93
C LEU A 13 0.74 -5.63 10.70
N THR A 14 1.79 -6.42 10.94
CA THR A 14 3.03 -5.92 11.52
C THR A 14 3.79 -5.07 10.50
N HIS A 15 4.62 -4.13 10.98
CA HIS A 15 5.51 -3.33 10.12
C HIS A 15 6.36 -4.17 9.16
N THR A 16 6.79 -5.36 9.62
CA THR A 16 7.54 -6.34 8.83
C THR A 16 6.73 -6.93 7.69
N GLU A 17 5.46 -7.25 7.91
CA GLU A 17 4.56 -7.76 6.89
C GLU A 17 4.25 -6.67 5.85
N GLU A 18 3.95 -5.45 6.31
CA GLU A 18 3.69 -4.30 5.44
C GLU A 18 4.86 -4.03 4.48
N ARG A 19 6.09 -4.07 5.01
CA ARG A 19 7.31 -3.87 4.22
C ARG A 19 7.55 -5.00 3.23
N THR A 20 7.23 -6.23 3.60
CA THR A 20 7.32 -7.40 2.72
C THR A 20 6.31 -7.30 1.58
N LEU A 21 5.09 -6.89 1.91
CA LEU A 21 3.98 -6.72 0.97
C LEU A 21 4.28 -5.61 -0.06
N LYS A 22 4.76 -4.44 0.39
CA LYS A 22 5.24 -3.35 -0.50
C LYS A 22 6.29 -3.83 -1.50
N ARG A 23 7.23 -4.67 -1.04
CA ARG A 23 8.31 -5.20 -1.88
C ARG A 23 7.79 -6.21 -2.89
N GLU A 24 6.90 -7.12 -2.50
CA GLU A 24 6.29 -8.09 -3.42
C GLU A 24 5.45 -7.41 -4.50
N ILE A 25 4.65 -6.41 -4.13
CA ILE A 25 3.83 -5.65 -5.08
C ILE A 25 4.71 -4.93 -6.10
N ARG A 26 5.76 -4.25 -5.65
CA ARG A 26 6.72 -3.59 -6.54
C ARG A 26 7.36 -4.60 -7.50
N HIS A 27 7.81 -5.74 -6.99
CA HIS A 27 8.47 -6.77 -7.81
C HIS A 27 7.53 -7.33 -8.90
N ARG A 28 6.25 -7.56 -8.57
CA ARG A 28 5.24 -8.00 -9.55
C ARG A 28 4.93 -6.92 -10.60
N LEU A 29 4.88 -5.65 -10.19
CA LEU A 29 4.63 -4.54 -11.11
C LEU A 29 5.83 -4.25 -12.03
N GLU A 30 7.06 -4.47 -11.54
CA GLU A 30 8.27 -4.43 -12.38
C GLU A 30 8.21 -5.47 -13.50
N HIS A 31 7.73 -6.69 -13.22
CA HIS A 31 7.50 -7.72 -14.25
C HIS A 31 6.43 -7.32 -15.28
N LEU A 32 5.54 -6.37 -14.95
CA LEU A 32 4.55 -5.81 -15.86
C LEU A 32 5.07 -4.59 -16.64
N ASN A 33 6.39 -4.35 -16.66
CA ASN A 33 7.02 -3.21 -17.31
C ASN A 33 6.60 -1.84 -16.72
N ILE A 34 6.21 -1.80 -15.44
CA ILE A 34 5.85 -0.58 -14.73
C ILE A 34 7.05 -0.16 -13.86
N SER A 35 7.85 0.76 -14.39
CA SER A 35 9.09 1.20 -13.74
C SER A 35 8.88 2.22 -12.62
N HIS A 36 7.76 2.96 -12.66
CA HIS A 36 7.41 3.93 -11.63
C HIS A 36 6.11 3.49 -10.95
N VAL A 37 6.23 3.06 -9.69
CA VAL A 37 5.09 2.66 -8.87
C VAL A 37 5.11 3.46 -7.57
N THR A 38 4.05 4.23 -7.36
CA THR A 38 3.77 4.88 -6.08
C THR A 38 2.70 4.06 -5.37
N LEU A 39 3.07 3.44 -4.25
CA LEU A 39 2.16 2.67 -3.40
C LEU A 39 1.87 3.47 -2.14
N GLU A 40 0.66 4.02 -2.07
CA GLU A 40 0.16 4.66 -0.86
C GLU A 40 -0.47 3.56 -0.01
N ILE A 41 0.01 3.42 1.23
CA ILE A 41 -0.49 2.40 2.15
C ILE A 41 -1.18 3.12 3.29
N ASP A 42 -2.50 2.97 3.31
CA ASP A 42 -3.32 3.32 4.45
C ASP A 42 -3.52 2.06 5.28
N ALA A 43 -3.13 2.11 6.54
CA ALA A 43 -3.67 1.18 7.51
C ALA A 43 -5.15 1.55 7.65
N ASP A 44 -6.04 0.56 7.61
CA ASP A 44 -7.41 0.69 8.08
C ASP A 44 -7.34 0.98 9.59
N ALA A 45 -6.95 2.21 9.94
CA ALA A 45 -7.08 2.78 11.26
C ALA A 45 -8.58 3.00 11.37
N GLY A 46 -9.26 1.95 11.85
CA GLY A 46 -10.72 1.82 11.79
C GLY A 46 -11.42 3.16 11.96
N ASP A 47 -12.18 3.55 10.95
CA ASP A 47 -13.17 4.60 10.98
C ASP A 47 -12.76 5.84 11.81
N CYS A 48 -11.74 6.59 11.36
CA CYS A 48 -11.78 8.04 11.61
C CYS A 48 -12.84 8.62 10.67
N GLN A 49 -14.10 8.41 11.07
CA GLN A 49 -15.28 9.07 10.56
C GLN A 49 -15.01 10.58 10.60
N ASP A 50 -15.06 11.18 9.41
CA ASP A 50 -15.35 12.60 9.15
C ASP A 50 -15.42 13.51 10.38
N GLY A 51 -14.33 14.23 10.65
CA GLY A 51 -14.33 15.52 11.35
C GLY A 51 -14.79 15.56 12.81
N ASP A 52 -13.92 15.16 13.75
CA ASP A 52 -13.62 15.93 14.99
C ASP A 52 -12.41 15.27 15.67
N CYS A 53 -11.22 15.85 15.53
CA CYS A 53 -10.03 15.54 16.31
C CYS A 53 -9.32 16.86 16.63
#